data_AF-A0AAQ4E2G9-F1
#
_entry.id   AF-A0AAQ4E2G9-F1
#
_cell.length_a   1.000
_cell.length_b   1.000
_cell.length_c   1.000
_cell.angle_alpha   90.00
_cell.angle_beta   90.00
_cell.angle_gamma   90.00
#
_symmetry.space_group_name_H-M   'P 1'
#
loop_
_entity.id
_entity.type
_entity.pdbx_description
1 polymer ?
#
loop_
_entity_poly.entity_id
_entity_poly.type
_entity_poly.pdbx_seq_one_letter_code
_entity_poly.pdbx_strand_id
1 'polypeptide(L)' 'TATLPSGLVVTTLENYSPVTRLAIVVKAGARYEDGSNLGITHTLRNAAGLATKNHSKFAITKNIEYVGGNLT' A
#
# COMPACT_ATOMS: atom_id res chain seq x y z
N THR A 1 -17.74 -4.35 8.15
CA THR A 1 -16.97 -3.16 7.76
C THR A 1 -17.03 -2.18 8.92
N ALA A 2 -15.94 -1.51 9.25
CA ALA A 2 -15.87 -0.53 10.33
C ALA A 2 -15.35 0.79 9.76
N THR A 3 -15.99 1.91 10.10
CA THR A 3 -15.58 3.24 9.65
C THR A 3 -15.00 4.03 10.82
N LEU A 4 -13.75 4.47 10.70
CA LEU A 4 -13.12 5.33 11.70
C LEU A 4 -13.70 6.76 11.62
N PRO A 5 -13.58 7.57 12.70
CA PRO A 5 -13.96 8.99 12.67
C PRO A 5 -13.25 9.82 11.59
N SER A 6 -12.10 9.35 11.11
CA SER A 6 -11.37 9.94 9.98
C SER A 6 -12.00 9.68 8.60
N GLY A 7 -13.06 8.87 8.52
CA GLY A 7 -13.67 8.43 7.27
C GLY A 7 -12.98 7.22 6.63
N LEU A 8 -11.94 6.65 7.25
CA LEU A 8 -11.26 5.46 6.75
C LEU A 8 -12.12 4.21 6.97
N VAL A 9 -12.34 3.44 5.90
CA VAL A 9 -13.11 2.19 5.92
C VAL A 9 -12.18 1.00 6.10
N VAL A 10 -12.37 0.23 7.16
CA VAL A 10 -11.69 -1.04 7.43
C VAL A 10 -12.65 -2.18 7.13
N THR A 11 -12.21 -3.12 6.30
CA THR A 11 -12.97 -4.33 5.96
C THR A 11 -12.08 -5.53 6.21
N THR A 12 -12.63 -6.54 6.89
CA THR A 12 -11.99 -7.83 7.12
C THR A 12 -12.91 -8.92 6.59
N LEU A 13 -12.30 -10.02 6.14
CA LEU A 13 -12.99 -11.23 5.72
C LEU A 13 -12.19 -12.41 6.24
N GLU A 14 -12.76 -13.11 7.21
CA GLU A 14 -12.16 -14.34 7.74
C GLU A 14 -12.37 -15.48 6.74
N ASN A 15 -11.28 -16.13 6.36
CA ASN A 15 -11.30 -17.27 5.43
C ASN A 15 -10.62 -18.53 6.02
N TYR A 16 -10.25 -18.50 7.31
CA TYR A 16 -9.53 -19.58 8.01
C TYR A 16 -8.24 -20.07 7.30
N SER A 17 -7.66 -19.24 6.44
CA SER A 17 -6.40 -19.54 5.75
C SER A 17 -5.22 -19.32 6.69
N PRO A 18 -4.14 -20.14 6.60
CA PRO A 18 -2.89 -19.88 7.31
C PRO A 18 -2.14 -18.64 6.78
N VAL A 19 -2.63 -18.00 5.70
CA VAL A 19 -2.04 -16.81 5.09
C VAL A 19 -3.04 -15.66 5.12
N THR A 20 -2.60 -14.50 5.59
CA THR A 20 -3.37 -13.26 5.55
C THR A 20 -2.86 -12.35 4.44
N ARG A 21 -3.77 -11.68 3.73
CA ARG A 21 -3.44 -10.60 2.79
C ARG A 21 -4.01 -9.29 3.30
N LEU A 22 -3.13 -8.33 3.59
CA LEU A 22 -3.51 -6.97 3.90
C LEU A 22 -3.32 -6.09 2.66
N ALA A 23 -4.32 -5.27 2.34
CA ALA A 23 -4.25 -4.32 1.23
C ALA A 23 -4.76 -2.95 1.68
N ILE A 24 -4.07 -1.90 1.27
CA ILE A 24 -4.52 -0.51 1.40
C ILE A 24 -4.98 -0.07 0.03
N VAL A 25 -6.27 0.24 -0.09
CA VAL A 25 -6.87 0.67 -1.36
C VAL A 25 -7.21 2.14 -1.26
N VAL A 26 -6.73 2.91 -2.23
CA VAL A 26 -7.00 4.35 -2.32
C VAL A 26 -7.83 4.61 -3.57
N LYS A 27 -8.87 5.43 -3.45
CA LYS A 27 -9.64 5.91 -4.60
C LYS A 27 -8.82 6.97 -5.34
N ALA A 28 -7.86 6.52 -6.15
CA ALA A 28 -6.98 7.34 -6.98
C ALA A 28 -6.74 6.65 -8.33
N GLY A 29 -6.13 7.35 -9.28
CA GLY A 29 -5.84 6.81 -10.61
C GLY A 29 -5.57 7.90 -11.64
N ALA A 30 -5.14 7.49 -12.85
CA ALA A 30 -4.82 8.40 -13.95
C ALA A 30 -5.99 9.34 -14.34
N ARG A 31 -7.23 8.93 -14.08
CA ARG A 31 -8.43 9.76 -14.30
C ARG A 31 -8.45 11.04 -13.45
N TYR A 32 -7.73 11.06 -12.32
CA TYR A 32 -7.62 12.20 -11.43
C TYR A 32 -6.33 13.01 -11.66
N GLU A 33 -5.58 12.72 -12.71
CA GLU A 33 -4.42 13.50 -13.13
C GLU A 33 -4.84 14.76 -13.88
N ASP A 34 -4.00 15.78 -13.81
CA ASP A 34 -4.09 17.03 -14.56
C ASP A 34 -2.98 17.07 -15.63
N GLY A 35 -3.09 18.00 -16.58
CA GLY A 35 -2.13 18.11 -17.70
C GLY A 35 -0.67 18.29 -17.25
N SER A 36 -0.45 18.80 -16.04
CA SER A 36 0.86 19.03 -15.45
C SER A 36 1.49 17.81 -14.77
N ASN A 37 0.72 16.76 -14.46
CA ASN A 37 1.19 15.60 -13.67
C ASN A 37 0.85 14.24 -14.29
N LEU A 38 0.67 14.21 -15.62
CA LEU A 38 0.41 12.99 -16.38
C LEU A 38 1.45 11.90 -16.06
N GLY A 39 0.96 10.71 -15.71
CA GLY A 39 1.78 9.54 -15.37
C GLY A 39 2.19 9.44 -13.90
N ILE A 40 1.84 10.40 -13.03
CA ILE A 40 2.21 10.38 -11.62
C ILE A 40 1.63 9.16 -10.87
N THR A 41 0.47 8.67 -11.27
CA THR A 41 -0.14 7.46 -10.68
C THR A 41 0.75 6.24 -10.86
N HIS A 42 1.34 6.09 -12.06
CA HIS A 42 2.24 4.97 -12.36
C HIS A 42 3.55 5.11 -11.57
N THR A 43 4.10 6.33 -11.52
CA THR A 43 5.29 6.64 -10.74
C THR A 43 5.09 6.37 -9.25
N LEU A 44 3.94 6.75 -8.69
CA LEU A 44 3.59 6.52 -7.29
C LEU A 44 3.51 5.02 -6.96
N ARG A 45 2.95 4.21 -7.87
CA ARG A 45 2.93 2.75 -7.72
C ARG A 45 4.34 2.16 -7.71
N ASN A 46 5.23 2.60 -8.59
CA ASN A 46 6.62 2.16 -8.58
C ASN A 46 7.38 2.63 -7.32
N ALA A 47 6.97 3.76 -6.74
CA ALA A 47 7.56 4.32 -5.53
C ALA A 47 7.10 3.65 -4.22
N ALA A 48 6.07 2.80 -4.25
CA ALA A 48 5.46 2.22 -3.04
C ALA A 48 6.43 1.43 -2.15
N GLY A 49 7.46 0.81 -2.75
CA GLY A 49 8.50 0.04 -2.04
C GLY A 49 9.79 0.80 -1.77
N LEU A 50 9.81 2.13 -1.89
CA LEU A 50 11.00 2.95 -1.62
C LEU A 50 11.15 3.30 -0.12
N ALA A 51 12.19 4.08 0.20
CA ALA A 51 12.44 4.51 1.57
C ALA A 51 11.33 5.42 2.10
N THR A 52 11.11 5.37 3.40
CA THR A 52 10.28 6.32 4.15
C THR A 52 11.17 7.24 4.97
N LYS A 53 10.59 8.25 5.62
CA LYS A 53 11.33 9.15 6.53
C LYS A 53 12.07 8.38 7.64
N ASN A 54 11.50 7.26 8.11
CA ASN A 54 12.01 6.53 9.27
C ASN A 54 12.79 5.26 8.90
N HIS A 55 12.59 4.72 7.71
CA HIS A 55 13.22 3.45 7.28
C HIS A 55 13.78 3.55 5.86
N SER A 56 15.02 3.10 5.69
CA SER A 56 15.62 2.93 4.38
C SER A 56 14.93 1.82 3.60
N LYS A 57 15.03 1.85 2.26
CA LYS A 57 14.54 0.77 1.39
C LYS A 57 15.08 -0.59 1.82
N PHE A 58 16.38 -0.65 2.15
CA PHE A 58 17.01 -1.88 2.65
C PHE A 58 16.37 -2.40 3.93
N ALA A 59 16.10 -1.52 4.90
CA ALA A 59 15.44 -1.91 6.14
C ALA A 59 14.03 -2.47 5.91
N ILE A 60 13.27 -1.84 5.01
CA ILE A 60 11.92 -2.30 4.63
C ILE A 60 11.98 -3.68 3.99
N THR A 61 12.78 -3.86 2.93
CA THR A 61 12.93 -5.15 2.23
C THR A 61 13.39 -6.25 3.18
N LYS A 62 14.44 -6.00 3.97
CA LYS A 62 14.97 -6.97 4.93
C LYS A 62 13.92 -7.41 5.94
N ASN A 63 13.14 -6.47 6.50
CA ASN A 63 12.14 -6.81 7.51
C ASN A 63 10.98 -7.62 6.93
N ILE A 64 10.54 -7.31 5.71
CA ILE A 64 9.47 -8.05 5.02
C ILE A 64 9.94 -9.48 4.68
N GLU A 65 11.15 -9.61 4.14
CA GLU A 65 11.72 -10.93 3.79
C GLU A 65 12.02 -11.78 5.03
N TYR A 66 12.48 -11.16 6.12
CA TYR A 66 12.75 -11.86 7.39
C TYR A 66 11.52 -12.55 7.96
N VAL A 67 10.33 -11.96 7.79
CA VAL A 67 9.06 -12.57 8.21
C VAL A 67 8.46 -13.50 7.15
N GLY A 68 9.12 -13.69 6.00
CA GLY A 68 8.63 -14.49 4.88
C GLY A 68 7.48 -13.83 4.11
N GLY A 69 7.31 -12.51 4.25
CA GLY A 69 6.26 -11.74 3.59
C GLY A 69 6.64 -11.32 2.17
N ASN A 70 5.65 -10.82 1.43
CA ASN A 70 5.84 -10.20 0.12
C ASN A 70 5.02 -8.90 0.03
N LEU A 71 5.65 -7.85 -0.49
CA LEU A 71 5.04 -6.55 -0.77
C LEU A 71 5.07 -6.34 -2.29
N THR A 72 3.91 -6.52 -2.93
CA THR A 72 3.66 -6.31 -4.36
C THR A 72 2.85 -5.05 -4.61
#